data_AF-A0A2A5AHG3-F1
#
_entry.id   AF-A0A2A5AHG3-F1
#
_cell.length_a   1.000
_cell.length_b   1.000
_cell.length_c   1.000
_cell.angle_alpha   90.00
_cell.angle_beta   90.00
_cell.angle_gamma   90.00
#
_symmetry.space_group_name_H-M   'P 1'
#
loop_
_entity.id
_entity.type
_entity.pdbx_description
1 polymer ?
#
loop_
_entity_poly.entity_id
_entity_poly.type
_entity_poly.pdbx_seq_one_letter_code
_entity_poly.pdbx_strand_id
1 'polypeptide(L)'
;ENSGSSNSNVQLQTLLEMLTQLEDFQQRININEDIINFPDGSEILVKQLYLGISHAWYVSADGQFAGYGQSQADGWAWLNETEVDATTVQRAIAMLERNVDVQLIELPLILQTPPLSQATPETANIEESTQ
;
A
#
# COMPACT_ATOMS: atom_id res chain seq x y z
N GLU A 1 -38.61 -14.29 18.73
CA GLU A 1 -37.73 -13.63 17.73
C GLU A 1 -36.74 -12.71 18.45
N ASN A 2 -35.42 -12.98 18.45
CA ASN A 2 -34.40 -12.03 18.96
C ASN A 2 -32.98 -12.27 18.37
N SER A 3 -32.87 -12.86 17.18
CA SER A 3 -31.57 -13.27 16.63
C SER A 3 -30.94 -12.25 15.66
N GLY A 4 -31.61 -11.12 15.39
CA GLY A 4 -31.11 -10.10 14.44
C GLY A 4 -30.16 -9.08 15.07
N SER A 5 -30.48 -8.59 16.27
CA SER A 5 -29.77 -7.48 16.91
C SER A 5 -28.38 -7.85 17.45
N SER A 6 -28.19 -9.11 17.87
CA SER A 6 -26.90 -9.61 18.36
C SER A 6 -25.88 -9.78 17.22
N ASN A 7 -26.32 -10.25 16.06
CA ASN A 7 -25.45 -10.46 14.90
C ASN A 7 -24.95 -9.14 14.28
N SER A 8 -25.80 -8.11 14.21
CA SER A 8 -25.39 -6.79 13.73
C SER A 8 -24.40 -6.10 14.67
N ASN A 9 -24.57 -6.25 15.98
CA ASN A 9 -23.63 -5.70 16.96
C ASN A 9 -22.25 -6.38 16.85
N VAL A 10 -22.22 -7.72 16.71
CA VAL A 10 -20.97 -8.46 16.49
C VAL A 10 -20.29 -8.02 15.18
N GLN A 11 -21.04 -7.90 14.08
CA GLN A 11 -20.48 -7.42 12.81
C GLN A 11 -19.91 -6.01 12.90
N LEU A 12 -20.60 -5.09 13.59
CA LEU A 12 -20.14 -3.72 13.77
C LEU A 12 -18.86 -3.67 14.61
N GLN A 13 -18.79 -4.48 15.68
CA GLN A 13 -17.59 -4.61 16.51
C GLN A 13 -16.42 -5.17 15.70
N THR A 14 -16.62 -6.24 14.92
CA THR A 14 -15.59 -6.79 14.04
C THR A 14 -15.10 -5.78 13.00
N LEU A 15 -16.00 -4.99 12.40
CA LEU A 15 -15.62 -3.93 11.47
C LEU A 15 -14.78 -2.84 12.15
N LEU A 16 -15.15 -2.43 13.36
CA LEU A 16 -14.41 -1.42 14.12
C LEU A 16 -13.02 -1.93 14.52
N GLU A 17 -12.90 -3.20 14.90
CA GLU A 17 -11.61 -3.84 15.17
C GLU A 17 -10.72 -3.87 13.93
N MET A 18 -11.27 -4.23 12.77
CA MET A 18 -10.53 -4.20 11.50
C MET A 18 -10.07 -2.80 11.13
N LEU A 19 -10.94 -1.78 11.27
CA LEU A 19 -10.57 -0.39 11.00
C LEU A 19 -9.50 0.12 11.97
N THR A 20 -9.56 -0.28 13.23
CA THR A 20 -8.53 0.08 14.23
C THR A 20 -7.19 -0.54 13.88
N GLN A 21 -7.18 -1.83 13.50
CA GLN A 21 -5.96 -2.50 13.05
C GLN A 21 -5.39 -1.88 11.77
N LEU A 22 -6.27 -1.46 10.85
CA LEU A 22 -5.87 -0.77 9.63
C LEU A 22 -5.21 0.58 9.93
N GLU A 23 -5.80 1.38 10.83
CA GLU A 23 -5.25 2.66 11.28
C GLU A 23 -3.90 2.46 11.98
N ASP A 24 -3.80 1.48 12.87
CA ASP A 24 -2.56 1.14 13.57
C ASP A 24 -1.45 0.74 12.58
N PHE A 25 -1.79 0.01 11.52
CA PHE A 25 -0.84 -0.35 10.48
C PHE A 25 -0.45 0.86 9.62
N GLN A 26 -1.41 1.70 9.27
CA GLN A 26 -1.18 2.93 8.49
C GLN A 26 -0.21 3.89 9.19
N GLN A 27 -0.22 3.94 10.53
CA GLN A 27 0.65 4.80 11.33
C GLN A 27 2.07 4.24 11.52
N ARG A 28 2.36 3.03 11.05
CA ARG A 28 3.64 2.35 11.28
C ARG A 28 4.41 2.14 9.99
N ILE A 29 5.73 2.12 10.14
CA ILE A 29 6.64 1.67 9.10
C ILE A 29 7.03 0.23 9.43
N ASN A 30 6.83 -0.69 8.50
CA ASN A 30 7.09 -2.12 8.70
C ASN A 30 8.12 -2.61 7.68
N ILE A 31 8.94 -3.58 8.09
CA ILE A 31 9.89 -4.26 7.20
C ILE A 31 9.45 -5.71 7.08
N ASN A 32 9.45 -6.21 5.85
CA ASN A 32 9.26 -7.63 5.55
C ASN A 32 10.36 -8.11 4.60
N GLU A 33 10.60 -9.42 4.56
CA GLU A 33 11.48 -10.04 3.57
C GLU A 33 10.65 -11.04 2.77
N ASP A 34 10.66 -10.91 1.45
CA ASP A 34 9.91 -11.81 0.58
C ASP A 34 10.60 -11.97 -0.78
N ILE A 35 10.21 -13.01 -1.52
CA ILE A 35 10.70 -13.27 -2.87
C ILE A 35 9.75 -12.60 -3.85
N ILE A 36 10.25 -11.61 -4.60
CA ILE A 36 9.50 -11.03 -5.71
C ILE A 36 9.85 -11.79 -6.99
N ASN A 37 8.80 -12.28 -7.66
CA ASN A 37 8.87 -12.82 -9.01
C ASN A 37 8.83 -11.66 -10.00
N PHE A 38 9.95 -11.37 -10.63
CA PHE A 38 10.01 -10.33 -11.65
C PHE A 38 9.39 -10.84 -12.97
N PRO A 39 8.85 -9.95 -13.81
CA PRO A 39 8.29 -10.32 -15.12
C PRO A 39 9.34 -10.94 -16.07
N ASP A 40 10.63 -10.76 -15.78
CA ASP A 40 11.75 -11.42 -16.47
C ASP A 40 11.95 -12.90 -16.03
N GLY A 41 11.11 -13.42 -15.14
CA GLY A 41 11.20 -14.79 -14.60
C GLY A 41 12.25 -14.97 -13.51
N SER A 42 12.88 -13.89 -13.05
CA SER A 42 13.84 -13.91 -11.95
C SER A 42 13.14 -13.89 -10.59
N GLU A 43 13.51 -14.82 -9.71
CA GLU A 43 13.13 -14.84 -8.31
C GLU A 43 14.21 -14.17 -7.47
N ILE A 44 13.89 -13.03 -6.86
CA ILE A 44 14.88 -12.25 -6.10
C ILE A 44 14.37 -12.07 -4.68
N LEU A 45 15.20 -12.46 -3.71
CA LEU A 45 14.96 -12.16 -2.30
C LEU A 45 15.18 -10.66 -2.07
N VAL A 46 14.11 -9.97 -1.68
CA VAL A 46 14.12 -8.54 -1.42
C VAL A 46 13.65 -8.24 -0.01
N LYS A 47 14.21 -7.18 0.57
CA LYS A 47 13.65 -6.54 1.75
C LYS A 47 12.66 -5.48 1.30
N GLN A 48 11.48 -5.47 1.91
CA GLN A 48 10.37 -4.59 1.61
C GLN A 48 10.12 -3.68 2.81
N LEU A 49 10.07 -2.38 2.57
CA LEU A 49 9.76 -1.34 3.54
C LEU A 49 8.37 -0.80 3.24
N TYR A 50 7.40 -1.07 4.11
CA TYR A 50 6.03 -0.60 4.00
C TYR A 50 5.83 0.70 4.77
N LEU A 51 5.29 1.71 4.11
CA LEU A 51 4.82 2.95 4.71
C LEU A 51 3.29 2.94 4.73
N GLY A 52 2.75 2.43 5.83
CA GLY A 52 1.32 2.19 5.96
C GLY A 52 0.79 1.24 4.88
N ILE A 53 -0.44 1.45 4.44
CA ILE A 53 -1.16 0.55 3.51
C ILE A 53 -0.97 0.89 2.04
N SER A 54 -0.52 2.11 1.72
CA SER A 54 -0.59 2.61 0.35
C SER A 54 0.74 2.53 -0.39
N HIS A 55 1.86 2.62 0.33
CA HIS A 55 3.18 2.83 -0.26
C HIS A 55 4.18 1.83 0.31
N ALA A 56 5.07 1.34 -0.56
CA ALA A 56 6.17 0.48 -0.15
C ALA A 56 7.40 0.75 -1.03
N TRP A 57 8.57 0.36 -0.52
CA TRP A 57 9.80 0.26 -1.30
C TRP A 57 10.35 -1.14 -1.14
N TYR A 58 11.07 -1.63 -2.13
CA TYR A 58 11.84 -2.85 -2.00
C TYR A 58 13.28 -2.62 -2.41
N VAL A 59 14.18 -3.43 -1.86
CA VAL A 59 15.57 -3.49 -2.29
C VAL A 59 16.11 -4.90 -2.14
N SER A 60 16.88 -5.35 -3.13
CA SER A 60 17.57 -6.64 -3.08
C SER A 60 18.81 -6.57 -2.18
N ALA A 61 19.22 -7.72 -1.65
CA ALA A 61 20.36 -7.81 -0.73
C ALA A 61 21.70 -7.37 -1.36
N ASP A 62 21.83 -7.57 -2.67
CA ASP A 62 22.94 -7.16 -3.53
C ASP A 62 22.84 -5.69 -3.99
N GLY A 63 21.70 -5.01 -3.74
CA GLY A 63 21.48 -3.61 -4.10
C GLY A 63 21.34 -3.36 -5.60
N GLN A 64 21.21 -4.41 -6.41
CA GLN A 64 21.01 -4.29 -7.86
C GLN A 64 19.58 -3.96 -8.23
N PHE A 65 18.61 -4.37 -7.41
CA PHE A 65 17.20 -4.13 -7.65
C PHE A 65 16.64 -3.29 -6.53
N ALA A 66 16.09 -2.14 -6.88
CA ALA A 66 15.28 -1.33 -5.98
C ALA A 66 14.11 -0.76 -6.75
N GLY A 67 13.03 -0.50 -6.04
CA GLY A 67 11.85 0.06 -6.66
C GLY A 67 10.82 0.50 -5.64
N TYR A 68 9.73 1.00 -6.18
CA TYR A 68 8.63 1.55 -5.42
C TYR A 68 7.37 0.70 -5.71
N GLY A 69 6.59 0.45 -4.67
CA GLY A 69 5.34 -0.30 -4.74
C GLY A 69 4.17 0.56 -4.28
N GLN A 70 3.05 0.43 -4.97
CA GLN A 70 1.78 1.03 -4.56
C GLN A 70 0.72 -0.06 -4.38
N SER A 71 -0.09 0.06 -3.32
CA SER A 71 -1.25 -0.81 -3.16
C SER A 71 -2.32 -0.44 -4.19
N GLN A 72 -2.70 -1.41 -5.01
CA GLN A 72 -3.81 -1.39 -5.95
C GLN A 72 -4.92 -2.35 -5.48
N ALA A 73 -6.05 -2.37 -6.20
CA ALA A 73 -7.20 -3.20 -5.86
C ALA A 73 -6.91 -4.71 -5.96
N ASP A 74 -5.97 -5.09 -6.82
CA ASP A 74 -5.54 -6.46 -7.10
C ASP A 74 -4.25 -6.88 -6.36
N GLY A 75 -3.66 -5.98 -5.56
CA GLY A 75 -2.47 -6.24 -4.77
C GLY A 75 -1.42 -5.15 -4.92
N TRP A 76 -0.15 -5.51 -4.73
CA TRP A 76 0.96 -4.57 -4.86
C TRP A 76 1.43 -4.48 -6.31
N ALA A 77 1.40 -3.27 -6.86
CA ALA A 77 2.01 -2.98 -8.15
C ALA A 77 3.42 -2.43 -7.93
N TRP A 78 4.41 -3.24 -8.27
CA TRP A 78 5.83 -2.90 -8.17
C TRP A 78 6.32 -2.22 -9.45
N LEU A 79 6.89 -1.03 -9.30
CA LEU A 79 7.46 -0.23 -10.38
C LEU A 79 8.99 -0.37 -10.34
N ASN A 80 9.50 -1.28 -11.17
CA ASN A 80 10.90 -1.70 -11.16
C ASN A 80 11.83 -0.77 -11.97
N GLU A 81 11.29 0.03 -12.89
CA GLU A 81 12.04 0.96 -13.74
C GLU A 81 12.17 2.37 -13.12
N THR A 82 11.84 2.49 -11.84
CA THR A 82 11.82 3.76 -11.15
C THR A 82 13.23 4.12 -10.66
N GLU A 83 13.63 5.39 -10.75
CA GLU A 83 14.92 5.90 -10.25
C GLU A 83 14.94 5.96 -8.71
N VAL A 84 14.71 4.81 -8.06
CA VAL A 84 14.81 4.62 -6.62
C VAL A 84 16.24 4.21 -6.30
N ASP A 85 16.93 5.05 -5.53
CA ASP A 85 18.28 4.72 -5.06
C ASP A 85 18.24 3.58 -4.04
N ALA A 86 18.75 2.41 -4.45
CA ALA A 86 18.88 1.22 -3.63
C ALA A 86 19.64 1.48 -2.32
N THR A 87 20.65 2.35 -2.34
CA THR A 87 21.46 2.67 -1.16
C THR A 87 20.63 3.39 -0.10
N THR A 88 19.76 4.29 -0.54
CA THR A 88 18.88 5.06 0.34
C THR A 88 17.83 4.15 0.99
N VAL A 89 17.23 3.23 0.24
CA VAL A 89 16.27 2.25 0.77
C VAL A 89 16.95 1.28 1.75
N GLN A 90 18.14 0.75 1.41
CA GLN A 90 18.91 -0.11 2.32
C GLN A 90 19.25 0.59 3.62
N ARG A 91 19.65 1.87 3.55
CA ARG A 91 19.94 2.66 4.73
C ARG A 91 18.70 2.88 5.59
N ALA A 92 17.54 3.16 4.97
CA ALA A 92 16.27 3.26 5.68
C ALA A 92 15.94 2.00 6.48
N ILE A 93 16.07 0.85 5.82
CA ILE A 93 15.83 -0.47 6.43
C ILE A 93 16.82 -0.71 7.57
N ALA A 94 18.11 -0.45 7.36
CA ALA A 94 19.13 -0.62 8.39
C ALA A 94 18.88 0.31 9.60
N MET A 95 18.41 1.54 9.39
CA MET A 95 18.05 2.47 10.48
C MET A 95 16.85 1.96 11.28
N LEU A 96 15.83 1.43 10.61
CA LEU A 96 14.65 0.86 11.27
C LEU A 96 14.99 -0.40 12.06
N GLU A 97 15.84 -1.27 11.50
CA GLU A 97 16.36 -2.45 12.18
C GLU A 97 17.34 -2.09 13.32
N ARG A 98 17.61 -0.79 13.55
CA ARG A 98 18.59 -0.25 14.54
C ARG A 98 20.01 -0.78 14.34
N ASN A 99 20.34 -1.13 13.10
CA ASN A 99 21.65 -1.65 12.72
C ASN A 99 22.69 -0.53 12.47
N VAL A 100 22.24 0.72 12.31
CA VAL A 100 23.10 1.90 12.06
C VAL A 100 22.59 3.14 12.80
N ASP A 101 23.43 4.19 12.87
CA ASP A 101 23.02 5.49 13.42
C ASP A 101 21.82 6.08 12.66
N VAL A 102 20.80 6.51 13.40
CA VAL A 102 19.59 7.11 12.83
C VAL A 102 19.91 8.49 12.28
N GLN A 103 19.64 8.71 10.99
CA GLN A 103 19.80 10.00 10.33
C GLN A 103 18.53 10.34 9.55
N LEU A 104 18.30 11.63 9.27
CA LEU A 104 17.23 12.04 8.38
C LEU A 104 17.56 11.59 6.95
N ILE A 105 16.65 10.84 6.34
CA ILE A 105 16.75 10.36 4.97
C ILE A 105 15.48 10.75 4.20
N GLU A 106 15.62 10.97 2.90
CA GLU A 106 14.52 11.30 2.00
C GLU A 106 14.26 10.10 1.08
N LEU A 107 13.05 9.55 1.12
CA LEU A 107 12.62 8.47 0.23
C LEU A 107 11.75 9.04 -0.89
N PRO A 108 12.02 8.69 -2.17
CA PRO A 108 11.24 9.16 -3.29
C PRO A 108 9.82 8.57 -3.22
N LEU A 109 8.82 9.46 -3.26
CA LEU A 109 7.40 9.11 -3.23
C LEU A 109 6.74 9.53 -4.53
N ILE A 110 6.20 8.57 -5.29
CA ILE A 110 5.43 8.87 -6.50
C ILE A 110 3.94 8.90 -6.13
N LEU A 111 3.41 10.12 -6.10
CA LEU A 111 1.98 10.35 -5.91
C LEU A 111 1.26 10.11 -7.23
N GLN A 112 0.75 8.91 -7.45
CA GLN A 112 -0.27 8.70 -8.48
C GLN A 112 -1.62 9.12 -7.90
N THR A 113 -2.16 10.24 -8.38
CA THR A 113 -3.55 10.59 -8.11
C THR A 113 -4.40 9.54 -8.83
N PRO A 114 -5.16 8.67 -8.13
CA PRO A 114 -6.16 7.86 -8.82
C PRO A 114 -7.06 8.82 -9.59
N PRO A 115 -7.45 8.54 -10.85
CA PRO A 115 -8.43 9.36 -11.52
C PRO A 115 -9.65 9.40 -10.60
N LEU A 116 -10.04 10.60 -10.15
CA LEU A 116 -11.30 10.81 -9.47
C LEU A 116 -12.34 10.20 -10.40
N SER A 117 -12.84 9.02 -10.04
CA SER A 117 -13.93 8.37 -10.76
C SER A 117 -15.08 9.33 -10.63
N GLN A 118 -15.25 10.18 -11.65
CA GLN A 118 -16.30 11.17 -11.68
C GLN A 118 -17.58 10.38 -11.50
N ALA A 119 -18.22 10.54 -10.35
CA ALA A 119 -19.58 10.11 -10.16
C ALA A 119 -20.39 10.93 -11.17
N THR A 120 -20.58 10.39 -12.37
CA THR A 120 -21.53 10.92 -13.33
C THR A 120 -22.88 10.85 -12.63
N PRO A 121 -23.56 11.97 -12.34
CA PRO A 121 -24.98 11.87 -12.05
C PRO A 121 -25.60 11.42 -13.36
N GLU A 122 -25.94 10.13 -13.45
CA GLU A 122 -26.81 9.62 -14.48
C GLU A 122 -28.11 10.41 -14.35
N THR A 123 -28.27 11.40 -15.24
CA THR A 123 -29.49 12.17 -15.39
C THR A 123 -30.63 11.20 -15.64
N ALA A 124 -31.43 10.98 -14.59
CA ALA A 124 -32.74 10.36 -14.69
C ALA A 124 -33.57 11.21 -15.66
N ASN A 125 -33.66 10.71 -16.89
CA ASN A 125 -34.46 11.26 -17.97
C ASN A 125 -35.94 11.10 -17.58
N ILE A 126 -36.54 12.14 -17.00
CA ILE A 126 -38.00 12.30 -16.96
C ILE A 126 -38.32 13.26 -18.09
N GLU A 127 -38.49 12.72 -19.31
CA GLU A 127 -39.18 13.41 -20.38
C GLU A 127 -40.67 13.46 -20.01
N GLU A 128 -41.04 14.54 -19.32
CA GLU A 128 -42.43 14.96 -19.18
C GLU A 128 -42.97 15.37 -20.55
N SER A 129 -44.05 14.70 -20.94
CA SER A 129 -44.78 14.91 -22.18
C SER A 129 -45.28 16.35 -22.30
N THR A 130 -45.00 17.04 -23.40
CA THR A 130 -45.89 18.05 -24.00
C THR A 130 -45.49 18.32 -25.46
N GLN A 131 -46.10 17.61 -26.41
CA GLN A 131 -46.90 18.19 -27.50
C GLN A 131 -47.57 17.11 -28.35
#